data_AF-F8IIY1-F1
#
_entry.id   AF-F8IIY1-F1
#
_cell.length_a   1.000
_cell.length_b   1.000
_cell.length_c   1.000
_cell.angle_alpha   90.00
_cell.angle_beta   90.00
_cell.angle_gamma   90.00
#
_symmetry.space_group_name_H-M   'P 1'
#
loop_
_entity.id
_entity.type
_entity.pdbx_description
1 polymer ?
#
loop_
_entity_poly.entity_id
_entity_poly.type
_entity_poly.pdbx_seq_one_letter_code
_entity_poly.pdbx_strand_id
1 'polypeptide(L)' 'MDRQRFLREVLKSWRELEIARRQFESVSDPLLIDHVVFRMSAAERQLNYLFRLAREYGISFDGPEFDWTSDEWRVE' A
#
# COMPACT_ATOMS: atom_id res chain seq x y z
N MET A 1 2.91 -8.22 -18.16
CA MET A 1 2.16 -7.99 -16.90
C MET A 1 0.93 -7.18 -17.27
N ASP A 2 -0.27 -7.55 -16.80
CA ASP A 2 -1.48 -6.74 -17.04
C ASP A 2 -1.40 -5.46 -16.20
N ARG A 3 -1.42 -4.29 -16.85
CA ARG A 3 -1.32 -2.97 -16.20
C ARG A 3 -2.38 -2.83 -15.11
N GLN A 4 -3.60 -3.28 -15.36
CA GLN A 4 -4.70 -3.10 -14.41
C GLN A 4 -4.50 -3.99 -13.18
N ARG A 5 -3.98 -5.20 -13.36
CA ARG A 5 -3.59 -6.07 -12.25
C ARG A 5 -2.48 -5.44 -11.40
N PHE A 6 -1.46 -4.87 -12.03
CA PHE A 6 -0.36 -4.22 -11.33
C PHE A 6 -0.84 -3.02 -10.49
N LEU A 7 -1.70 -2.16 -11.05
CA LEU A 7 -2.27 -1.03 -10.32
C LEU A 7 -3.10 -1.48 -9.11
N ARG A 8 -3.87 -2.58 -9.24
CA ARG A 8 -4.58 -3.18 -8.09
C ARG A 8 -3.62 -3.68 -7.00
N GLU A 9 -2.48 -4.26 -7.38
CA GLU A 9 -1.46 -4.70 -6.43
C GLU A 9 -0.80 -3.53 -5.69
N VAL A 10 -0.52 -2.42 -6.39
CA VAL A 10 -0.05 -1.17 -5.79
C VAL A 10 -1.05 -0.63 -4.77
N LEU A 11 -2.32 -0.53 -5.16
CA LEU A 11 -3.39 -0.03 -4.30
C LEU A 11 -3.55 -0.89 -3.04
N LYS A 12 -3.57 -2.22 -3.21
CA LYS A 12 -3.64 -3.14 -2.08
C LYS A 12 -2.46 -2.94 -1.13
N SER A 13 -1.24 -2.84 -1.66
CA SER A 13 -0.05 -2.63 -0.84
C SER A 13 -0.07 -1.29 -0.09
N TRP A 14 -0.64 -0.26 -0.70
CA TRP A 14 -0.84 1.04 -0.05
C TRP A 14 -1.84 0.93 1.10
N ARG A 15 -2.97 0.26 0.89
CA ARG A 15 -4.00 0.05 1.93
C ARG A 15 -3.48 -0.75 3.12
N GLU A 16 -2.65 -1.77 2.86
CA GLU A 16 -2.00 -2.53 3.93
C GLU A 16 -1.06 -1.67 4.77
N LEU A 17 -0.29 -0.77 4.14
CA LEU A 17 0.57 0.16 4.86
C LEU A 17 -0.26 1.13 5.73
N GLU A 18 -1.35 1.65 5.20
CA GLU A 18 -2.26 2.54 5.93
C GLU A 18 -2.92 1.83 7.13
N ILE A 19 -3.37 0.58 6.96
CA ILE A 19 -3.90 -0.25 8.05
C ILE A 19 -2.84 -0.45 9.13
N ALA A 20 -1.61 -0.79 8.75
CA ALA A 20 -0.52 -0.98 9.70
C ALA A 20 -0.17 0.32 10.46
N ARG A 21 -0.21 1.48 9.79
CA ARG A 21 -0.03 2.79 10.44
C ARG A 21 -1.11 3.07 11.48
N ARG A 22 -2.39 2.90 11.13
CA ARG A 22 -3.52 3.08 12.07
C ARG A 22 -3.46 2.12 13.25
N GLN A 23 -3.01 0.88 13.02
CA GLN A 23 -2.77 -0.08 14.09
C GLN A 23 -1.64 0.37 15.02
N PHE A 24 -0.57 0.95 14.48
CA PHE A 24 0.52 1.49 15.30
C PHE A 24 0.05 2.65 16.17
N GLU A 25 -0.83 3.51 15.65
CA GLU A 25 -1.39 4.64 16.38
C GLU A 25 -2.37 4.23 17.50
N SER A 26 -2.97 3.04 17.41
CA SER A 26 -4.01 2.58 18.33
C SER A 26 -3.59 1.41 19.23
N VAL A 27 -2.43 0.79 18.99
CA VAL A 27 -1.96 -0.34 19.80
C VAL A 27 -1.64 0.12 21.22
N SER A 28 -2.32 -0.48 22.20
CA SER A 28 -2.13 -0.20 23.62
C SER A 28 -1.39 -1.31 24.36
N ASP A 29 -1.39 -2.53 23.81
CA ASP A 29 -0.66 -3.68 24.37
C ASP A 29 0.84 -3.57 24.00
N PRO A 30 1.74 -3.39 24.98
CA PRO A 30 3.18 -3.29 24.73
C PRO A 30 3.75 -4.52 24.01
N LEU A 31 3.18 -5.70 24.22
CA LEU A 31 3.63 -6.95 23.60
C LEU A 31 3.33 -7.02 22.09
N LEU A 32 2.44 -6.15 21.60
CA LEU A 32 2.06 -6.09 20.20
C LEU A 32 2.81 -5.01 19.41
N ILE A 33 3.54 -4.10 20.08
CA ILE A 33 4.23 -2.99 19.42
C ILE A 33 5.22 -3.53 18.36
N ASP A 34 6.06 -4.48 18.73
CA ASP A 34 7.06 -5.05 17.81
C ASP A 34 6.41 -5.72 16.60
N HIS A 35 5.28 -6.41 16.81
CA HIS A 35 4.51 -7.02 15.74
C HIS A 35 3.97 -5.98 14.76
N VAL A 36 3.42 -4.89 15.29
CA VAL A 36 2.85 -3.81 14.47
C VAL A 36 3.94 -3.05 13.72
N VAL A 37 5.08 -2.79 14.36
CA VAL A 37 6.26 -2.19 13.71
C VAL A 37 6.74 -3.09 12.57
N PHE A 38 6.90 -4.39 12.81
CA PHE A 38 7.31 -5.34 11.77
C PHE A 38 6.35 -5.33 10.58
N ARG A 39 5.04 -5.35 10.83
CA ARG A 39 4.02 -5.30 9.77
C ARG A 39 4.09 -4.00 8.97
N MET A 40 4.27 -2.86 9.63
CA MET A 40 4.40 -1.57 8.97
C MET A 40 5.64 -1.55 8.06
N SER A 41 6.80 -1.99 8.56
CA SER A 41 8.04 -2.07 7.77
C SER A 41 7.92 -3.04 6.58
N ALA A 42 7.24 -4.17 6.76
CA ALA A 42 7.00 -5.12 5.68
C ALA A 42 6.11 -4.53 4.57
N ALA A 43 5.01 -3.85 4.94
CA ALA A 43 4.11 -3.21 4.00
C ALA A 43 4.79 -2.07 3.23
N GLU A 44 5.61 -1.26 3.91
CA GLU A 44 6.40 -0.20 3.27
C GLU A 44 7.42 -0.77 2.28
N ARG A 45 8.12 -1.85 2.65
CA ARG A 45 9.08 -2.51 1.77
C ARG A 45 8.41 -3.10 0.53
N GLN A 46 7.22 -3.67 0.67
CA GLN A 46 6.42 -4.18 -0.45
C GLN A 46 6.00 -3.05 -1.40
N LEU A 47 5.48 -1.94 -0.86
CA LEU A 47 5.07 -0.81 -1.68
C LEU A 47 6.26 -0.19 -2.44
N ASN A 48 7.40 -0.05 -1.77
CA ASN A 48 8.64 0.44 -2.38
C ASN A 48 9.19 -0.49 -3.46
N TYR A 49 8.97 -1.81 -3.33
CA TYR A 49 9.30 -2.75 -4.40
C TYR A 49 8.40 -2.55 -5.62
N LEU A 50 7.09 -2.38 -5.42
CA LEU A 50 6.16 -2.11 -6.51
C LEU A 50 6.48 -0.79 -7.23
N PHE A 51 6.84 0.26 -6.51
CA PHE A 51 7.29 1.51 -7.14
C PHE A 51 8.58 1.35 -7.96
N ARG A 52 9.52 0.50 -7.53
CA ARG A 52 10.71 0.19 -8.33
C ARG A 52 10.34 -0.55 -9.61
N LEU A 53 9.47 -1.57 -9.52
CA LEU A 53 8.96 -2.28 -10.70
C LEU A 53 8.22 -1.34 -11.66
N ALA A 54 7.41 -0.41 -11.16
CA ALA A 54 6.70 0.55 -11.99
C ALA A 54 7.68 1.36 -12.86
N ARG A 55 8.79 1.84 -12.25
CA ARG A 55 9.85 2.55 -12.97
C ARG A 55 10.55 1.67 -13.99
N GLU A 56 10.90 0.43 -13.63
CA GLU A 56 11.55 -0.53 -14.53
C GLU A 56 10.69 -0.86 -15.76
N TYR A 57 9.37 -0.90 -15.60
CA TYR A 57 8.43 -1.18 -16.69
C TYR A 57 7.88 0.08 -17.38
N GLY A 58 8.33 1.28 -17.01
CA GLY A 58 7.83 2.54 -17.58
C GLY A 58 6.34 2.80 -17.30
N ILE A 59 5.82 2.23 -16.21
CA ILE A 59 4.42 2.40 -15.80
C ILE A 59 4.33 3.66 -14.93
N SER A 60 3.65 4.69 -15.45
CA SER A 60 3.20 5.83 -14.67
C SER A 60 1.73 5.66 -14.25
N PHE A 61 1.43 6.19 -13.08
CA PHE A 61 0.10 6.36 -12.53
C PHE A 61 0.14 7.56 -11.59
N ASP A 62 -0.93 8.35 -11.58
CA ASP A 62 -1.12 9.33 -10.54
C ASP A 62 -1.36 8.60 -9.21
N GLY A 63 -0.95 9.22 -8.09
CA GLY A 63 -1.19 8.65 -6.76
C GLY A 63 -2.68 8.34 -6.54
N PRO A 64 -3.04 7.58 -5.50
CA PRO A 64 -4.44 7.20 -5.30
C PRO A 64 -5.33 8.45 -5.18
N GLU A 65 -6.16 8.74 -6.18
CA GLU A 65 -7.33 9.59 -6.05
C GLU A 65 -8.30 8.86 -5.12
N PHE A 66 -8.33 9.29 -3.85
CA PHE A 66 -9.11 8.64 -2.81
C PHE A 66 -10.60 9.00 -2.96
N ASP A 67 -11.34 8.19 -3.72
CA ASP A 67 -12.78 8.10 -3.55
C ASP A 67 -13.09 7.10 -2.42
N TRP A 68 -13.42 7.63 -1.25
CA TRP A 68 -13.76 6.82 -0.06
C TRP A 68 -15.05 5.99 -0.22
N THR A 69 -15.73 6.07 -1.37
CA THR A 69 -17.00 5.37 -1.64
C THR A 69 -16.90 4.23 -2.65
N SER A 70 -15.76 4.00 -3.31
CA SER A 70 -15.62 2.86 -4.23
C SER A 70 -14.24 2.20 -4.15
N ASP A 71 -14.22 0.86 -4.18
CA ASP A 71 -12.99 0.07 -4.41
C ASP A 71 -12.58 0.11 -5.91
N GLU A 72 -13.09 1.05 -6.71
CA GLU A 72 -12.81 1.18 -8.14
C GLU A 72 -11.87 2.35 -8.45
N TRP A 73 -10.75 2.03 -9.10
CA TRP A 73 -9.78 3.02 -9.58
C TRP A 73 -10.29 3.63 -10.89
N ARG A 74 -10.51 4.95 -10.93
CA ARG A 74 -10.70 5.68 -12.20
C ARG A 74 -9.33 6.01 -12.78
N VAL A 75 -8.94 5.28 -13.81
CA VAL A 75 -7.90 5.72 -14.74
C VAL A 75 -8.62 6.55 -15.79
N GLU A 76 -8.45 7.87 -15.82
CA GLU A 76 -8.64 8.61 -17.08
C GLU A 76 -7.38 8.47 -17.95
#